data_AF-A0A418MB48-F1
#
_entry.id   AF-A0A418MB48-F1
#
_cell.length_a   1.000
_cell.length_b   1.000
_cell.length_c   1.000
_cell.angle_alpha   90.00
_cell.angle_beta   90.00
_cell.angle_gamma   90.00
#
_symmetry.space_group_name_H-M   'P 1'
#
loop_
_entity.id
_entity.type
_entity.pdbx_description
1 polymer ?
#
loop_
_entity_poly.entity_id
_entity_poly.type
_entity_poly.pdbx_seq_one_letter_code
_entity_poly.pdbx_strand_id
1 'polypeptide(L)'
;MSTSEYQTKIASMIRALEAEAPTIALRMGQTGLTLVKERSIRDGISVDGSFAAYSDTEVYRSSFRGKELNAGGRAYTAPSKPAKKGTWGGLRQAQGRSGGNVNLFYSGRMWSSLQVISQERNGYRYSVLTGASDRDAQAVLLGNLKRYGNFLKLTAPEVEQIQADAAGDVTDLVNQYL
;
A
#
# COMPACT_ATOMS: atom_id res chain seq x y z
N MET A 1 10.53 -45.86 -11.28
CA MET A 1 10.47 -44.67 -12.16
C MET A 1 11.65 -44.75 -13.11
N SER A 2 11.39 -44.75 -14.41
CA SER A 2 12.43 -44.75 -15.43
C SER A 2 13.05 -43.34 -15.59
N THR A 3 14.21 -43.27 -16.22
CA THR A 3 14.84 -41.99 -16.57
C THR A 3 13.93 -41.11 -17.44
N SER A 4 13.15 -41.72 -18.35
CA SER A 4 12.23 -40.97 -19.24
C SER A 4 11.00 -40.44 -18.48
N GLU A 5 10.47 -41.20 -17.52
CA GLU A 5 9.39 -40.75 -16.64
C GLU A 5 9.85 -39.56 -15.78
N TYR A 6 11.07 -39.62 -15.25
CA TYR A 6 11.64 -38.52 -14.45
C TYR A 6 11.86 -37.25 -15.29
N GLN A 7 12.42 -37.37 -16.49
CA GLN A 7 12.58 -36.25 -17.43
C GLN A 7 11.24 -35.61 -17.81
N THR A 8 10.21 -36.43 -18.03
CA THR A 8 8.85 -35.96 -18.34
C THR A 8 8.25 -35.19 -17.17
N LYS A 9 8.41 -35.69 -15.93
CA LYS A 9 7.96 -35.00 -14.71
C LYS A 9 8.61 -33.62 -14.57
N ILE A 10 9.94 -33.53 -14.72
CA ILE A 10 10.66 -32.24 -14.63
C ILE A 10 10.18 -31.27 -15.71
N ALA A 11 10.07 -31.72 -16.96
CA ALA A 11 9.62 -30.86 -18.06
C ALA A 11 8.18 -30.34 -17.86
N SER A 12 7.31 -31.14 -17.25
CA SER A 12 5.95 -30.71 -16.88
C SER A 12 5.95 -29.73 -15.71
N MET A 13 6.77 -29.98 -14.69
CA MET A 13 6.95 -29.05 -13.56
C MET A 13 7.45 -27.68 -14.01
N ILE A 14 8.46 -27.62 -14.88
CA ILE A 14 8.98 -26.35 -15.42
C ILE A 14 7.87 -25.59 -16.17
N ARG A 15 7.12 -26.28 -17.03
CA ARG A 15 6.01 -25.65 -17.78
C ARG A 15 4.92 -25.12 -16.85
N ALA A 16 4.61 -25.85 -15.77
CA ALA A 16 3.65 -25.41 -14.77
C ALA A 16 4.15 -24.15 -14.05
N LEU A 17 5.42 -24.12 -13.64
CA LEU A 17 6.03 -22.95 -13.00
C LEU A 17 6.00 -21.73 -13.93
N GLU A 18 6.34 -21.88 -15.20
CA GLU A 18 6.31 -20.79 -16.17
C GLU A 18 4.89 -20.26 -16.44
N ALA A 19 3.90 -21.14 -16.40
CA ALA A 19 2.49 -20.78 -16.57
C ALA A 19 1.93 -20.05 -15.34
N GLU A 20 2.36 -20.42 -14.13
CA GLU A 20 1.84 -19.86 -12.88
C GLU A 20 2.60 -18.61 -12.41
N ALA A 21 3.84 -18.42 -12.84
CA ALA A 21 4.67 -17.27 -12.45
C ALA A 21 4.01 -15.89 -12.63
N PRO A 22 3.25 -15.59 -13.71
CA PRO A 22 2.49 -14.34 -13.80
C PRO A 22 1.46 -14.19 -12.68
N THR A 23 0.73 -15.26 -12.33
CA THR A 23 -0.29 -15.24 -11.29
C THR A 23 0.34 -14.98 -9.92
N ILE A 24 1.45 -15.66 -9.61
CA ILE A 24 2.22 -15.45 -8.37
C ILE A 24 2.70 -14.00 -8.30
N ALA A 25 3.31 -13.48 -9.36
CA ALA A 25 3.78 -12.09 -9.38
C ALA A 25 2.65 -11.08 -9.18
N LEU A 26 1.48 -11.30 -9.80
CA LEU A 26 0.31 -10.45 -9.62
C LEU A 26 -0.17 -10.46 -8.17
N ARG A 27 -0.25 -11.65 -7.55
CA ARG A 27 -0.63 -11.82 -6.15
C ARG A 27 0.35 -11.11 -5.22
N MET A 28 1.66 -11.28 -5.44
CA MET A 28 2.70 -10.54 -4.70
C MET A 28 2.48 -9.02 -4.78
N GLY A 29 2.18 -8.48 -5.97
CA GLY A 29 1.89 -7.06 -6.16
C GLY A 29 0.63 -6.59 -5.42
N GLN A 30 -0.44 -7.39 -5.43
CA GLN A 30 -1.69 -7.09 -4.71
C GLN A 30 -1.52 -7.16 -3.19
N THR A 31 -0.80 -8.16 -2.68
CA THR A 31 -0.47 -8.29 -1.26
C THR A 31 0.38 -7.11 -0.80
N GLY A 32 1.45 -6.78 -1.53
CA GLY A 32 2.30 -5.64 -1.19
C GLY A 32 1.54 -4.31 -1.18
N LEU A 33 0.65 -4.11 -2.16
CA LEU A 33 -0.22 -2.95 -2.19
C LEU A 33 -1.14 -2.87 -0.95
N THR A 34 -1.71 -4.00 -0.54
CA THR A 34 -2.57 -4.08 0.65
C THR A 34 -1.79 -3.71 1.92
N LEU A 35 -0.62 -4.32 2.11
CA LEU A 35 0.26 -4.04 3.26
C LEU A 35 0.62 -2.55 3.34
N VAL A 36 1.00 -1.94 2.22
CA VAL A 36 1.31 -0.51 2.15
C VAL A 36 0.12 0.36 2.53
N LYS A 37 -1.09 0.04 2.05
CA LYS A 37 -2.32 0.76 2.40
C LYS A 37 -2.60 0.67 3.90
N GLU A 38 -2.52 -0.53 4.47
CA GLU A 38 -2.77 -0.77 5.89
C GLU A 38 -1.76 -0.04 6.77
N ARG A 39 -0.46 -0.17 6.49
CA ARG A 39 0.60 0.57 7.18
C ARG A 39 0.38 2.08 7.10
N SER A 40 0.11 2.59 5.90
CA SER A 40 -0.10 4.02 5.68
C SER A 40 -1.29 4.55 6.47
N ILE A 41 -2.36 3.76 6.60
CA ILE A 41 -3.55 4.15 7.36
C ILE A 41 -3.32 4.04 8.87
N ARG A 42 -2.64 2.98 9.33
CA ARG A 42 -2.41 2.69 10.76
C ARG A 42 -1.31 3.58 11.35
N ASP A 43 -0.13 3.56 10.76
CA ASP A 43 1.11 4.09 11.33
C ASP A 43 1.51 5.43 10.70
N GLY A 44 1.17 5.63 9.43
CA GLY A 44 1.58 6.78 8.64
C GLY A 44 2.35 6.40 7.39
N ILE A 45 2.57 7.38 6.53
CA ILE A 45 3.47 7.25 5.39
C ILE A 45 4.91 7.27 5.91
N SER A 46 5.67 6.27 5.51
CA SER A 46 7.11 6.18 5.78
C SER A 46 7.88 6.25 4.48
N VAL A 47 9.01 6.95 4.51
CA VAL A 47 9.99 7.00 3.41
C VAL A 47 11.35 6.68 3.98
N ASP A 48 11.97 5.64 3.44
CA ASP A 48 13.28 5.11 3.88
C ASP A 48 13.39 4.91 5.40
N GLY A 49 12.32 4.38 6.01
CA GLY A 49 12.26 4.06 7.43
C GLY A 49 11.84 5.22 8.35
N SER A 50 11.70 6.44 7.82
CA SER A 50 11.26 7.61 8.60
C SER A 50 9.81 7.98 8.27
N PHE A 51 8.99 8.20 9.29
CA PHE A 51 7.61 8.67 9.09
C PHE A 51 7.57 10.16 8.78
N ALA A 52 6.71 10.57 7.84
CA ALA A 52 6.47 11.99 7.61
C ALA A 52 5.64 12.58 8.75
N ALA A 53 6.13 13.65 9.38
CA ALA A 53 5.39 14.37 10.41
C ALA A 53 4.35 15.32 9.80
N TYR A 54 3.25 15.54 10.51
CA TYR A 54 2.35 16.65 10.17
C TYR A 54 3.05 17.99 10.39
N SER A 55 2.66 19.02 9.63
CA SER A 55 3.11 20.38 9.94
C SER A 55 2.51 20.84 11.27
N ASP A 56 3.36 21.44 12.11
CA ASP A 56 2.97 22.12 13.34
C ASP A 56 2.33 23.50 13.09
N THR A 57 2.29 23.93 11.82
CA THR A 57 1.63 25.20 11.46
C THR A 57 0.13 25.09 11.69
N GLU A 58 -0.36 25.83 12.68
CA GLU A 58 -1.78 25.86 12.98
C GLU A 58 -2.57 26.66 11.93
N VAL A 59 -3.66 26.07 11.46
CA VAL A 59 -4.66 26.72 10.61
C VAL A 59 -5.98 26.82 11.36
N TYR A 60 -6.91 27.66 10.89
CA TYR A 60 -8.22 27.76 11.50
C TYR A 60 -8.94 26.40 11.48
N ARG A 61 -9.57 26.03 12.60
CA ARG A 61 -10.24 24.73 12.70
C ARG A 61 -11.40 24.56 11.71
N SER A 62 -11.93 25.67 11.18
CA SER A 62 -12.90 25.67 10.08
C SER A 62 -12.38 25.00 8.81
N SER A 63 -11.06 25.02 8.55
CA SER A 63 -10.44 24.37 7.39
C SER A 63 -10.54 22.84 7.42
N PHE A 64 -10.88 22.27 8.58
CA PHE A 64 -11.05 20.82 8.76
C PHE A 64 -12.51 20.37 8.72
N ARG A 65 -13.47 21.28 8.53
CA ARG A 65 -14.89 20.94 8.53
C ARG A 65 -15.25 19.97 7.41
N GLY A 66 -16.11 19.00 7.72
CA GLY A 66 -16.49 17.92 6.81
C GLY A 66 -15.47 16.78 6.72
N LYS A 67 -14.44 16.79 7.58
CA LYS A 67 -13.41 15.73 7.68
C LYS A 67 -13.50 14.96 9.00
N GLU A 68 -14.52 15.24 9.81
CA GLU A 68 -14.74 14.63 11.11
C GLU A 68 -15.40 13.26 10.95
N LEU A 69 -14.83 12.24 11.59
CA LEU A 69 -15.31 10.87 11.53
C LEU A 69 -16.17 10.50 12.75
N ASN A 70 -16.08 11.27 13.84
CA ASN A 70 -16.78 10.98 15.09
C ASN A 70 -17.09 12.25 15.89
N ALA A 71 -17.71 12.08 17.06
CA ALA A 71 -18.11 13.17 17.94
C ALA A 71 -16.92 14.03 18.41
N GLY A 72 -15.78 13.41 18.71
CA GLY A 72 -14.57 14.13 19.11
C GLY A 72 -14.00 15.01 17.99
N GLY A 73 -14.00 14.51 16.75
CA GLY A 73 -13.67 15.32 15.58
C GLY A 73 -14.63 16.51 15.40
N ARG A 74 -15.94 16.29 15.54
CA ARG A 74 -16.95 17.36 15.45
C ARG A 74 -16.79 18.41 16.55
N ALA A 75 -16.46 17.99 17.77
CA ALA A 75 -16.15 18.92 18.85
C ALA A 75 -14.86 19.72 18.57
N TYR A 76 -13.88 19.10 17.92
CA TYR A 76 -12.64 19.77 17.54
C TYR A 76 -12.88 20.91 16.55
N THR A 77 -13.65 20.68 15.48
CA THR A 77 -13.92 21.64 14.39
C THR A 77 -15.09 22.59 14.64
N ALA A 78 -15.74 22.45 15.80
CA ALA A 78 -16.91 23.23 16.19
C ALA A 78 -16.63 24.75 16.07
N PRO A 79 -17.61 25.53 15.56
CA PRO A 79 -17.52 26.99 15.60
C PRO A 79 -17.25 27.49 17.02
N SER A 80 -16.33 28.44 17.17
CA SER A 80 -15.98 29.05 18.46
C SER A 80 -15.67 30.53 18.27
N LYS A 81 -15.91 31.33 19.31
CA LYS A 81 -15.53 32.74 19.42
C LYS A 81 -14.65 32.91 20.67
N PRO A 82 -13.36 33.31 20.55
CA PRO A 82 -12.63 33.56 19.30
C PRO A 82 -12.42 32.28 18.47
N ALA A 83 -12.17 32.45 17.17
CA ALA A 83 -11.91 31.33 16.27
C ALA A 83 -10.65 30.57 16.70
N LYS A 84 -10.80 29.28 16.98
CA LYS A 84 -9.68 28.42 17.36
C LYS A 84 -8.87 27.98 16.14
N LYS A 85 -7.56 27.89 16.32
CA LYS A 85 -6.64 27.24 15.38
C LYS A 85 -6.34 25.80 15.81
N GLY A 86 -5.73 25.04 14.91
CA GLY A 86 -5.38 23.65 15.15
C GLY A 86 -4.59 23.04 13.98
N THR A 87 -4.22 21.78 14.12
CA THR A 87 -3.42 21.03 13.15
C THR A 87 -4.17 19.78 12.69
N TRP A 88 -3.72 19.20 11.57
CA TRP A 88 -4.22 17.90 11.11
C TRP A 88 -3.96 16.79 12.13
N GLY A 89 -2.81 16.83 12.82
CA GLY A 89 -2.51 15.92 13.92
C GLY A 89 -3.50 16.05 15.07
N GLY A 90 -3.85 17.29 15.45
CA GLY A 90 -4.84 17.55 16.51
C GLY A 90 -6.24 17.07 16.16
N LEU A 91 -6.70 17.23 14.92
CA LEU A 91 -7.97 16.66 14.46
C LEU A 91 -7.99 15.13 14.58
N ARG A 92 -6.88 14.46 14.24
CA ARG A 92 -6.77 13.01 14.34
C ARG A 92 -6.77 12.51 15.77
N GLN A 93 -6.02 13.16 16.65
CA GLN A 93 -6.03 12.86 18.09
C GLN A 93 -7.43 13.00 18.67
N ALA A 94 -8.16 14.06 18.30
CA ALA A 94 -9.55 14.24 18.71
C ALA A 94 -10.49 13.14 18.21
N GLN A 95 -10.09 12.37 17.20
CA GLN A 95 -10.83 11.23 16.68
C GLN A 95 -10.30 9.88 17.18
N GLY A 96 -9.40 9.87 18.16
CA GLY A 96 -8.81 8.65 18.72
C GLY A 96 -7.79 7.97 17.78
N ARG A 97 -7.17 8.74 16.88
CA ARG A 97 -6.15 8.25 15.94
C ARG A 97 -4.79 8.87 16.25
N SER A 98 -3.70 8.19 15.89
CA SER A 98 -2.36 8.77 15.97
C SER A 98 -2.29 10.06 15.16
N GLY A 99 -1.85 11.15 15.80
CA GLY A 99 -1.65 12.46 15.18
C GLY A 99 -0.18 12.81 14.93
N GLY A 100 0.75 11.88 15.21
CA GLY A 100 2.19 12.14 15.06
C GLY A 100 2.67 12.10 13.61
N ASN A 101 2.05 11.24 12.79
CA ASN A 101 2.51 10.96 11.43
C ASN A 101 1.42 11.24 10.39
N VAL A 102 1.81 11.81 9.26
CA VAL A 102 0.99 11.92 8.05
C VAL A 102 0.61 10.52 7.60
N ASN A 103 -0.66 10.31 7.30
CA ASN A 103 -1.14 8.96 6.98
C ASN A 103 -2.04 8.95 5.72
N LEU A 104 -2.16 10.10 5.05
CA LEU A 104 -2.99 10.37 3.85
C LEU A 104 -4.41 9.78 3.90
N PHE A 105 -4.97 9.52 5.08
CA PHE A 105 -6.26 8.84 5.25
C PHE A 105 -7.40 9.56 4.54
N TYR A 106 -7.35 10.90 4.56
CA TYR A 106 -8.35 11.74 3.93
C TYR A 106 -8.25 11.79 2.40
N SER A 107 -7.21 11.20 1.81
CA SER A 107 -7.07 10.96 0.37
C SER A 107 -7.75 9.64 -0.03
N GLY A 108 -8.94 9.36 0.49
CA GLY A 108 -9.63 8.07 0.33
C GLY A 108 -9.77 7.61 -1.13
N ARG A 109 -10.08 8.54 -2.05
CA ARG A 109 -10.15 8.25 -3.49
C ARG A 109 -8.81 7.80 -4.09
N MET A 110 -7.71 8.39 -3.65
CA MET A 110 -6.37 7.96 -4.06
C MET A 110 -6.11 6.51 -3.62
N TRP A 111 -6.47 6.17 -2.39
CA TRP A 111 -6.28 4.81 -1.88
C TRP A 111 -7.21 3.78 -2.52
N SER A 112 -8.46 4.14 -2.79
CA SER A 112 -9.43 3.23 -3.42
C SER A 112 -9.13 2.96 -4.89
N SER A 113 -8.53 3.93 -5.59
CA SER A 113 -8.16 3.80 -7.01
C SER A 113 -6.79 3.14 -7.22
N LEU A 114 -5.95 3.08 -6.19
CA LEU A 114 -4.62 2.46 -6.28
C LEU A 114 -4.77 0.95 -6.50
N GLN A 115 -4.26 0.45 -7.62
CA GLN A 115 -4.36 -0.93 -8.07
C GLN A 115 -3.14 -1.32 -8.92
N VAL A 116 -3.01 -2.62 -9.22
CA VAL A 116 -2.11 -3.08 -10.27
C VAL A 116 -2.69 -2.66 -11.63
N ILE A 117 -1.90 -1.96 -12.45
CA ILE A 117 -2.33 -1.41 -13.75
C ILE A 117 -1.65 -2.08 -14.94
N SER A 118 -0.48 -2.69 -14.74
CA SER A 118 0.17 -3.51 -15.77
C SER A 118 1.01 -4.60 -15.16
N GLN A 119 1.24 -5.63 -15.95
CA GLN A 119 2.20 -6.69 -15.68
C GLN A 119 3.08 -6.85 -16.92
N GLU A 120 4.39 -6.92 -16.70
CA GLU A 120 5.38 -7.07 -17.74
C GLU A 120 6.27 -8.28 -17.46
N ARG A 121 6.69 -8.95 -18.53
CA ARG A 121 7.65 -10.07 -18.46
C ARG A 121 8.91 -9.69 -19.23
N ASN A 122 10.06 -9.83 -18.58
CA ASN A 122 11.37 -9.72 -19.22
C ASN A 122 12.20 -10.96 -18.89
N GLY A 123 12.23 -11.91 -19.82
CA GLY A 123 12.80 -13.24 -19.59
C GLY A 123 12.07 -13.99 -18.48
N TYR A 124 12.80 -14.31 -17.40
CA TYR A 124 12.26 -14.95 -16.19
C TYR A 124 11.84 -13.94 -15.10
N ARG A 125 11.90 -12.64 -15.39
CA ARG A 125 11.47 -11.59 -14.46
C ARG A 125 10.06 -11.16 -14.79
N TYR A 126 9.22 -11.15 -13.77
CA TYR A 126 7.87 -10.59 -13.81
C TYR A 126 7.86 -9.30 -13.01
N SER A 127 7.39 -8.23 -13.62
CA SER A 127 7.26 -6.92 -13.00
C SER A 127 5.80 -6.52 -12.99
N VAL A 128 5.38 -5.91 -11.88
CA VAL A 128 4.01 -5.45 -11.69
C VAL A 128 4.06 -3.95 -11.45
N LEU A 129 3.30 -3.19 -12.22
CA LEU A 129 3.17 -1.76 -12.06
C LEU A 129 1.91 -1.43 -11.27
N THR A 130 2.09 -0.66 -10.21
CA THR A 130 0.98 -0.11 -9.41
C THR A 130 0.72 1.33 -9.80
N GLY A 131 -0.56 1.69 -9.95
CA GLY A 131 -1.00 3.04 -10.26
C GLY A 131 -2.45 3.28 -9.87
N ALA A 132 -2.92 4.52 -10.05
CA ALA A 132 -4.31 4.87 -9.81
C ALA A 132 -5.17 4.57 -11.05
N SER A 133 -6.41 4.14 -10.84
CA SER A 133 -7.37 3.82 -11.90
C SER A 133 -7.95 5.02 -12.64
N ASP A 134 -7.87 6.23 -12.06
CA ASP A 134 -8.41 7.45 -12.64
C ASP A 134 -7.43 8.63 -12.56
N ARG A 135 -7.58 9.59 -13.49
CA ARG A 135 -6.65 10.71 -13.69
C ARG A 135 -6.55 11.63 -12.46
N ASP A 136 -7.67 11.88 -11.77
CA ASP A 136 -7.69 12.77 -10.60
C ASP A 136 -6.95 12.12 -9.44
N ALA A 137 -7.22 10.84 -9.19
CA ALA A 137 -6.50 10.10 -8.17
C ALA A 137 -5.02 9.93 -8.51
N GLN A 138 -4.68 9.75 -9.79
CA GLN A 138 -3.30 9.71 -10.25
C GLN A 138 -2.59 11.04 -9.99
N ALA A 139 -3.23 12.18 -10.26
CA ALA A 139 -2.68 13.50 -9.96
C ALA A 139 -2.42 13.68 -8.46
N VAL A 140 -3.35 13.24 -7.60
CA VAL A 140 -3.18 13.26 -6.14
C VAL A 140 -2.04 12.35 -5.70
N LEU A 141 -1.94 11.14 -6.25
CA LEU A 141 -0.86 10.19 -5.97
C LEU A 141 0.50 10.78 -6.32
N LEU A 142 0.66 11.28 -7.56
CA LEU A 142 1.91 11.88 -8.03
C LEU A 142 2.28 13.13 -7.21
N GLY A 143 1.28 13.95 -6.83
CA GLY A 143 1.50 15.10 -5.94
C GLY A 143 2.04 14.68 -4.57
N ASN A 144 1.47 13.62 -3.97
CA ASN A 144 1.96 13.09 -2.70
C ASN A 144 3.34 12.43 -2.83
N LEU A 145 3.61 11.69 -3.92
CA LEU A 145 4.93 11.10 -4.18
C LEU A 145 6.00 12.18 -4.35
N LYS A 146 5.69 13.27 -5.06
CA LYS A 146 6.58 14.42 -5.17
C LYS A 146 6.84 15.10 -3.83
N ARG A 147 5.81 15.18 -2.97
CA ARG A 147 5.89 15.87 -1.69
C ARG A 147 6.64 15.08 -0.62
N TYR A 148 6.39 13.77 -0.54
CA TYR A 148 6.88 12.96 0.57
C TYR A 148 7.95 11.95 0.16
N GLY A 149 8.13 11.69 -1.14
CA GLY A 149 8.95 10.59 -1.64
C GLY A 149 8.13 9.31 -1.87
N ASN A 150 8.82 8.21 -2.18
CA ASN A 150 8.16 6.94 -2.52
C ASN A 150 7.68 6.17 -1.27
N PHE A 151 6.59 6.64 -0.67
CA PHE A 151 5.94 5.95 0.46
C PHE A 151 5.22 4.65 0.09
N LEU A 152 5.14 4.32 -1.21
CA LEU A 152 4.64 3.04 -1.70
C LEU A 152 5.70 1.93 -1.69
N LYS A 153 6.96 2.28 -1.41
CA LYS A 153 8.04 1.31 -1.26
C LYS A 153 7.74 0.38 -0.09
N LEU A 154 7.88 -0.91 -0.34
CA LEU A 154 7.78 -1.95 0.68
C LEU A 154 8.98 -1.84 1.64
N THR A 155 8.70 -2.09 2.91
CA THR A 155 9.72 -2.27 3.96
C THR A 155 10.31 -3.68 3.88
N ALA A 156 11.48 -3.89 4.47
CA ALA A 156 12.11 -5.21 4.48
C ALA A 156 11.18 -6.32 5.06
N PRO A 157 10.48 -6.13 6.20
CA PRO A 157 9.56 -7.14 6.71
C PRO A 157 8.39 -7.47 5.77
N GLU A 158 7.86 -6.46 5.06
CA GLU A 158 6.79 -6.69 4.08
C GLU A 158 7.32 -7.44 2.84
N VAL A 159 8.55 -7.14 2.40
CA VAL A 159 9.22 -7.89 1.32
C VAL A 159 9.41 -9.34 1.72
N GLU A 160 9.91 -9.59 2.94
CA GLU A 160 10.09 -10.95 3.49
C GLU A 160 8.77 -11.71 3.54
N GLN A 161 7.68 -11.07 4.00
CA GLN A 161 6.35 -11.67 4.03
C GLN A 161 5.89 -12.09 2.63
N ILE A 162 5.99 -11.18 1.64
CA ILE A 162 5.59 -11.46 0.26
C ILE A 162 6.45 -12.56 -0.37
N GLN A 163 7.75 -12.60 -0.05
CA GLN A 163 8.65 -13.65 -0.51
C GLN A 163 8.30 -15.00 0.11
N ALA A 164 7.94 -15.04 1.39
CA ALA A 164 7.50 -16.26 2.06
C ALA A 164 6.20 -16.81 1.45
N ASP A 165 5.21 -15.94 1.20
CA ASP A 165 3.96 -16.32 0.54
C ASP A 165 4.22 -16.91 -0.86
N ALA A 166 5.04 -16.22 -1.66
CA ALA A 166 5.39 -16.67 -3.01
C ALA A 166 6.21 -17.98 -3.01
N ALA A 167 7.08 -18.17 -2.02
CA ALA A 167 7.82 -19.42 -1.87
C ALA A 167 6.88 -20.58 -1.54
N GLY A 168 5.86 -20.36 -0.69
CA GLY A 168 4.80 -21.33 -0.43
C GLY A 168 4.07 -21.75 -1.69
N ASP A 169 3.63 -20.79 -2.51
CA ASP A 169 2.97 -21.05 -3.80
C ASP A 169 3.85 -21.92 -4.73
N VAL A 170 5.14 -21.60 -4.82
CA VAL A 170 6.10 -22.36 -5.64
C VAL A 170 6.31 -23.77 -5.08
N THR A 171 6.45 -23.92 -3.77
CA THR A 171 6.61 -25.22 -3.10
C THR A 171 5.39 -26.11 -3.31
N ASP A 172 4.19 -25.56 -3.16
CA ASP A 172 2.94 -26.30 -3.39
C ASP A 172 2.82 -26.77 -4.84
N LEU A 173 3.25 -25.95 -5.80
CA LEU A 173 3.27 -26.35 -7.21
C LEU A 173 4.30 -27.45 -7.48
N VAL A 174 5.51 -27.33 -6.94
CA VAL A 174 6.57 -28.34 -7.09
C VAL A 174 6.15 -29.68 -6.47
N ASN A 175 5.52 -29.66 -5.30
CA ASN A 175 5.07 -30.85 -4.59
C ASN A 175 4.02 -31.66 -5.35
N GLN A 176 3.32 -31.07 -6.32
CA GLN A 176 2.38 -31.81 -7.18
C GLN A 176 3.08 -32.79 -8.15
N TYR A 177 4.39 -32.62 -8.36
CA TYR A 177 5.17 -33.41 -9.31
C TYR A 177 6.19 -34.35 -8.65
N LEU A 178 6.49 -34.14 -7.38
CA LEU A 178 7.33 -35.03 -6.56
C LEU A 178 6.54 -36.30 -6.22
#